data_AF-A0A1F7PDV8-F1
#
_entry.id   AF-A0A1F7PDV8-F1
#
_cell.length_a   1.000
_cell.length_b   1.000
_cell.length_c   1.000
_cell.angle_alpha   90.00
_cell.angle_beta   90.00
_cell.angle_gamma   90.00
#
_symmetry.space_group_name_H-M   'P 1'
#
loop_
_entity.id
_entity.type
_entity.pdbx_description
1 polymer ?
#
loop_
_entity_poly.entity_id
_entity_poly.type
_entity_poly.pdbx_seq_one_letter_code
_entity_poly.pdbx_strand_id
1 'polypeptide(L)'
;MAIVRYVLAKLRPGVSREDYERFEREVDYAVSARITSIVSYRTHRITEAGERLAGGPWDYIERIEITDRAAYEQELAAVGKELIDELYAKYLDRAYTTSIWAELVEP
;
A
#
# COMPACT_ATOMS: atom_id res chain seq x y z
N MET A 1 -5.20 2.45 20.27
CA MET A 1 -4.92 3.47 19.24
C MET A 1 -4.84 2.76 17.90
N ALA A 2 -5.46 3.33 16.86
CA ALA A 2 -5.35 2.77 15.52
C ALA A 2 -3.91 2.92 15.01
N ILE A 3 -3.29 1.80 14.62
CA ILE A 3 -1.97 1.78 14.00
C ILE A 3 -2.20 1.88 12.50
N VAL A 4 -1.53 2.82 11.84
CA VAL A 4 -1.70 3.06 10.41
C VAL A 4 -0.37 2.93 9.71
N ARG A 5 -0.33 2.15 8.63
CA ARG A 5 0.77 2.12 7.69
C ARG A 5 0.40 2.95 6.46
N TYR A 6 1.25 3.91 6.13
CA TYR A 6 1.20 4.63 4.87
C TYR A 6 2.25 4.07 3.93
N VAL A 7 1.87 3.53 2.78
CA VAL A 7 2.82 3.10 1.74
C VAL A 7 2.86 4.16 0.66
N LEU A 8 4.06 4.64 0.33
CA LEU A 8 4.30 5.49 -0.83
C LEU A 8 4.73 4.57 -1.97
N ALA A 9 3.82 4.30 -2.89
CA ALA A 9 4.01 3.31 -3.94
C ALA A 9 4.48 3.98 -5.24
N LYS A 10 5.49 3.35 -5.87
CA LYS A 10 6.02 3.77 -7.17
C LYS A 10 5.71 2.70 -8.21
N LEU A 11 4.99 3.05 -9.28
CA LEU A 11 4.90 2.20 -10.47
C LEU A 11 6.26 2.00 -11.14
N ARG A 12 6.48 0.80 -11.67
CA ARG A 12 7.58 0.51 -12.59
C ARG A 12 7.44 1.31 -13.88
N PRO A 13 8.56 1.62 -14.58
CA PRO A 13 8.51 2.23 -15.90
C PRO A 13 7.65 1.42 -16.88
N GLY A 14 6.73 2.09 -17.58
CA GLY A 14 5.87 1.48 -18.60
C GLY A 14 4.61 0.79 -18.06
N VAL A 15 4.42 0.65 -16.74
CA VAL A 15 3.17 0.13 -16.17
C VAL A 15 2.07 1.17 -16.31
N SER A 16 0.93 0.76 -16.89
CA SER A 16 -0.25 1.60 -16.98
C SER A 16 -0.90 1.79 -15.62
N ARG A 17 -1.31 3.02 -15.32
CA ARG A 17 -2.10 3.33 -14.12
C ARG A 17 -3.42 2.56 -14.10
N GLU A 18 -4.07 2.44 -15.26
CA GLU A 18 -5.34 1.72 -15.37
C GLU A 18 -5.20 0.24 -15.01
N ASP A 19 -4.12 -0.39 -15.48
CA ASP A 19 -3.85 -1.80 -15.20
C ASP A 19 -3.54 -2.02 -13.72
N TYR A 20 -2.72 -1.16 -13.13
CA TYR A 20 -2.44 -1.22 -11.69
C TYR A 20 -3.72 -1.00 -10.86
N GLU A 21 -4.52 0.01 -11.18
CA GLU A 21 -5.74 0.28 -10.43
C GLU A 21 -6.82 -0.80 -10.62
N ARG A 22 -6.81 -1.49 -11.76
CA ARG A 22 -7.64 -2.68 -11.95
C ARG A 22 -7.17 -3.81 -11.05
N PHE A 23 -5.86 -4.05 -10.98
CA PHE A 23 -5.27 -5.01 -10.05
C PHE A 23 -5.61 -4.69 -8.59
N GLU A 24 -5.52 -3.42 -8.18
CA GLU A 24 -5.92 -2.98 -6.84
C GLU A 24 -7.38 -3.37 -6.53
N ARG A 25 -8.29 -3.06 -7.46
CA ARG A 25 -9.73 -3.30 -7.30
C ARG A 25 -10.09 -4.78 -7.27
N GLU A 26 -9.48 -5.57 -8.14
CA GLU A 26 -9.89 -6.95 -8.39
C GLU A 26 -9.10 -7.97 -7.57
N VAL A 27 -7.86 -7.65 -7.20
CA VAL A 27 -6.92 -8.60 -6.58
C VAL A 27 -6.48 -8.10 -5.21
N ASP A 28 -5.85 -6.93 -5.12
CA ASP A 28 -5.25 -6.49 -3.85
C ASP A 28 -6.30 -6.35 -2.75
N TYR A 29 -7.37 -5.58 -2.99
CA TYR A 29 -8.43 -5.42 -1.99
C TYR A 29 -9.09 -6.75 -1.60
N ALA A 30 -9.23 -7.69 -2.53
CA ALA A 30 -9.81 -9.00 -2.24
C ALA A 30 -8.89 -9.86 -1.35
N VAL A 31 -7.58 -9.83 -1.58
CA VAL A 31 -6.60 -10.53 -0.72
C VAL A 31 -6.49 -9.84 0.63
N SER A 32 -6.35 -8.52 0.64
CA SER A 32 -6.26 -7.70 1.85
C SER A 32 -7.48 -7.86 2.76
N ALA A 33 -8.69 -8.05 2.20
CA ALA A 33 -9.90 -8.34 2.98
C ALA A 33 -9.86 -9.69 3.74
N ARG A 34 -8.90 -10.57 3.43
CA ARG A 34 -8.69 -11.85 4.13
C ARG A 34 -7.70 -11.75 5.29
N ILE A 35 -7.00 -10.61 5.42
CA ILE A 35 -6.04 -10.35 6.50
C ILE A 35 -6.81 -9.74 7.66
N THR A 36 -7.03 -10.51 8.73
CA THR A 36 -7.99 -10.14 9.79
C THR A 36 -7.50 -9.00 10.67
N SER A 37 -6.20 -8.75 10.70
CA SER A 37 -5.60 -7.58 11.35
C SER A 37 -5.80 -6.27 10.60
N ILE A 38 -6.24 -6.28 9.32
CA ILE A 38 -6.56 -5.06 8.58
C ILE A 38 -7.98 -4.61 8.91
N VAL A 39 -8.10 -3.40 9.46
CA VAL A 39 -9.37 -2.73 9.75
C VAL A 39 -9.89 -2.00 8.51
N SER A 40 -9.00 -1.33 7.79
CA SER A 40 -9.34 -0.56 6.60
C SER A 40 -8.14 -0.42 5.68
N TYR A 41 -8.33 -0.58 4.38
CA TYR A 41 -7.30 -0.37 3.37
C TYR A 41 -7.84 0.48 2.21
N ARG A 42 -7.12 1.57 1.88
CA ARG A 42 -7.47 2.49 0.79
C ARG A 42 -6.22 2.95 0.05
N THR A 43 -6.21 2.81 -1.27
CA THR A 43 -5.20 3.33 -2.19
C THR A 43 -5.65 4.66 -2.78
N HIS A 44 -4.77 5.66 -2.75
CA HIS A 44 -5.02 7.01 -3.22
C HIS A 44 -4.02 7.36 -4.30
N ARG A 45 -4.49 7.80 -5.46
CA ARG A 45 -3.62 8.33 -6.51
C ARG A 45 -3.08 9.71 -6.07
N ILE A 46 -1.77 9.91 -6.18
CA ILE A 46 -1.17 11.23 -5.98
C ILE A 46 -1.45 12.06 -7.24
N THR A 47 -2.25 13.11 -7.08
CA THR A 47 -2.55 14.07 -8.16
C THR A 47 -1.67 15.31 -8.10
N GLU A 48 -1.22 15.67 -6.90
CA GLU A 48 -0.38 16.83 -6.63
C GLU A 48 0.43 16.56 -5.36
N ALA A 49 1.66 17.08 -5.30
CA ALA A 49 2.49 17.03 -4.10
C ALA A 49 2.91 18.47 -3.74
N GLY A 50 2.86 18.79 -2.44
CA GLY A 50 3.36 20.08 -1.96
C GLY A 50 4.85 20.25 -2.24
N GLU A 51 5.34 21.49 -2.23
CA GLU A 51 6.68 21.88 -2.68
C GLU A 51 7.82 20.99 -2.14
N ARG A 52 7.79 20.64 -0.85
CA ARG A 52 8.84 19.81 -0.21
C ARG A 52 8.82 18.33 -0.60
N LEU A 53 7.73 17.87 -1.20
CA LEU A 53 7.56 16.51 -1.73
C LEU A 53 7.51 16.51 -3.25
N ALA A 54 7.53 17.69 -3.88
CA ALA A 54 7.52 17.83 -5.33
C ALA A 54 8.75 17.16 -5.93
N GLY A 55 8.54 16.41 -7.01
CA GLY A 55 9.59 15.60 -7.63
C GLY A 55 9.86 14.25 -6.93
N GLY A 56 9.15 13.94 -5.84
CA GLY A 56 9.13 12.59 -5.28
C GLY A 56 8.68 11.57 -6.31
N PRO A 57 9.23 10.33 -6.30
CA PRO A 57 9.00 9.39 -7.39
C PRO A 57 7.59 8.79 -7.40
N TRP A 58 6.90 8.80 -6.26
CA TRP A 58 5.71 8.00 -5.98
C TRP A 58 4.47 8.42 -6.76
N ASP A 59 3.64 7.44 -7.09
CA ASP A 59 2.41 7.61 -7.84
C ASP A 59 1.16 7.46 -6.95
N TYR A 60 1.26 6.72 -5.85
CA TYR A 60 0.13 6.41 -4.95
C TYR A 60 0.52 6.46 -3.48
N ILE A 61 -0.50 6.64 -2.63
CA ILE A 61 -0.44 6.46 -1.18
C ILE A 61 -1.47 5.41 -0.77
N GLU A 62 -1.00 4.33 -0.18
CA GLU A 62 -1.85 3.34 0.48
C GLU A 62 -1.99 3.71 1.96
N ARG A 63 -3.21 3.67 2.49
CA ARG A 63 -3.49 3.78 3.93
C ARG A 63 -4.03 2.45 4.41
N ILE A 64 -3.26 1.76 5.26
CA ILE A 64 -3.60 0.47 5.83
C ILE A 64 -3.73 0.66 7.35
N GLU A 65 -4.94 0.63 7.85
CA GLU A 65 -5.24 0.68 9.27
C GLU A 65 -5.33 -0.74 9.83
N ILE A 66 -4.61 -0.99 10.91
CA ILE A 66 -4.47 -2.32 11.50
C ILE A 66 -4.71 -2.33 13.01
N THR A 67 -5.07 -3.50 13.52
CA THR A 67 -5.30 -3.72 14.96
C THR A 67 -4.02 -3.96 15.76
N ASP A 68 -3.09 -4.74 15.19
CA ASP A 68 -1.81 -5.09 15.79
C ASP A 68 -0.74 -5.31 14.71
N ARG A 69 0.47 -4.77 14.95
CA ARG A 69 1.54 -4.82 13.96
C ARG A 69 2.14 -6.21 13.80
N ALA A 70 2.32 -6.96 14.88
CA ALA A 70 2.95 -8.27 14.80
C ALA A 70 2.02 -9.28 14.12
N ALA A 71 0.73 -9.25 14.45
CA ALA A 71 -0.31 -10.04 13.78
C ALA A 71 -0.38 -9.71 12.28
N TYR A 72 -0.38 -8.42 11.93
CA TYR A 72 -0.36 -7.98 10.54
C TYR A 72 0.87 -8.48 9.77
N GLU A 73 2.07 -8.32 10.30
CA GLU A 73 3.29 -8.79 9.64
C GLU A 73 3.28 -10.32 9.45
N GLN A 74 2.75 -11.08 10.43
CA GLN A 74 2.60 -12.54 10.34
C GLN A 74 1.57 -12.97 9.29
N GLU A 75 0.37 -12.39 9.33
CA GLU A 75 -0.68 -12.69 8.35
C GLU A 75 -0.28 -12.27 6.94
N LEU A 76 0.38 -11.12 6.78
CA LEU A 76 0.87 -10.65 5.49
C LEU A 76 1.92 -11.60 4.91
N ALA A 77 2.81 -12.15 5.75
CA ALA A 77 3.80 -13.14 5.32
C ALA A 77 3.16 -14.49 4.91
N ALA A 78 2.00 -14.83 5.48
CA ALA A 78 1.30 -16.09 5.19
C ALA A 78 0.30 -15.99 4.03
N VAL A 79 -0.55 -14.96 4.04
CA VAL A 79 -1.66 -14.76 3.10
C VAL A 79 -1.26 -13.84 1.94
N GLY A 80 -0.48 -12.80 2.23
CA GLY A 80 -0.12 -11.75 1.27
C GLY A 80 1.15 -12.02 0.47
N LYS A 81 1.85 -13.14 0.69
CA LYS A 81 3.14 -13.40 0.04
C LYS A 81 3.06 -13.40 -1.49
N GLU A 82 2.13 -14.17 -2.06
CA GLU A 82 1.97 -14.27 -3.51
C GLU A 82 1.54 -12.92 -4.11
N LEU A 83 0.64 -12.21 -3.43
CA LEU A 83 0.24 -10.85 -3.78
C LEU A 83 1.45 -9.92 -3.84
N ILE A 84 2.28 -9.90 -2.80
CA ILE A 84 3.47 -9.03 -2.71
C ILE A 84 4.48 -9.37 -3.81
N ASP A 85 4.70 -10.66 -4.05
CA ASP A 85 5.62 -11.12 -5.09
C ASP A 85 5.12 -10.69 -6.48
N GLU A 86 3.83 -10.82 -6.78
CA GLU A 86 3.22 -10.33 -8.03
C GLU A 86 3.27 -8.80 -8.13
N LEU A 87 2.90 -8.10 -7.05
CA LEU A 87 2.86 -6.65 -6.96
C LEU A 87 4.23 -6.06 -7.33
N TYR A 88 5.31 -6.57 -6.73
CA TYR A 88 6.66 -6.11 -7.05
C TYR A 88 7.20 -6.67 -8.36
N ALA A 89 6.77 -7.85 -8.82
CA ALA A 89 7.21 -8.37 -10.11
C ALA A 89 6.64 -7.56 -11.29
N LYS A 90 5.36 -7.15 -11.20
CA LYS A 90 4.62 -6.57 -12.33
C LYS A 90 4.39 -5.08 -12.22
N TYR A 91 4.02 -4.57 -11.04
CA TYR A 91 3.45 -3.23 -10.93
C TYR A 91 4.38 -2.24 -10.24
N LEU A 92 4.88 -2.56 -9.05
CA LEU A 92 5.61 -1.61 -8.21
C LEU A 92 7.13 -1.77 -8.30
N ASP A 93 7.81 -0.63 -8.32
CA ASP A 93 9.25 -0.53 -8.20
C ASP A 93 9.63 -0.61 -6.71
N ARG A 94 10.23 -1.74 -6.33
CA ARG A 94 10.63 -2.02 -4.95
C ARG A 94 11.72 -1.08 -4.44
N ALA A 95 12.56 -0.53 -5.32
CA ALA A 95 13.64 0.36 -4.90
C ALA A 95 13.12 1.73 -4.42
N TYR A 96 11.94 2.14 -4.90
CA TYR A 96 11.35 3.44 -4.58
C TYR A 96 10.08 3.34 -3.75
N THR A 97 9.43 2.17 -3.70
CA THR A 97 8.28 1.93 -2.82
C THR A 97 8.74 1.82 -1.38
N THR A 98 8.16 2.64 -0.50
CA THR A 98 8.52 2.70 0.93
C THR A 98 7.28 2.87 1.81
N SER A 99 7.42 2.79 3.13
CA SER A 99 6.29 2.97 4.03
C SER A 99 6.65 3.63 5.36
N ILE A 100 5.65 4.28 5.96
CA ILE A 100 5.72 4.95 7.25
C ILE A 100 4.71 4.29 8.18
N TRP A 101 5.11 4.04 9.43
CA TRP A 101 4.20 3.68 10.50
C TRP A 101 3.78 4.94 11.25
N ALA A 102 2.49 5.05 11.54
CA ALA A 102 1.89 6.17 12.22
C ALA A 102 0.83 5.67 13.21
N GLU A 103 0.50 6.52 14.17
CA GLU A 103 -0.58 6.31 15.11
C GLU A 103 -1.60 7.43 14.94
N LEU A 104 -2.89 7.09 15.08
CA LEU A 104 -3.92 8.11 15.17
C LEU A 104 -3.75 8.90 16.47
N VAL A 105 -3.60 10.22 16.35
CA VAL A 105 -3.80 11.14 17.47
C VAL A 105 -5.29 11.45 17.50
N GLU A 106 -5.98 10.96 18.53
CA GLU A 106 -7.40 11.25 18.75
C GLU A 106 -7.63 12.77 18.83
N PRO A 107 -8.77 13.27 18.33
CA PRO A 107 -9.10 14.70 18.33
C PRO A 107 -9.24 15.32 19.73
#